data_AF-A0A380DNF6-F1
#
_entry.id   AF-A0A380DNF6-F1
#
_cell.length_a   1.000
_cell.length_b   1.000
_cell.length_c   1.000
_cell.angle_alpha   90.00
_cell.angle_beta   90.00
_cell.angle_gamma   90.00
#
_symmetry.space_group_name_H-M   'P 1'
#
loop_
_entity.id
_entity.type
_entity.pdbx_description
1 polymer ?
#
loop_
_entity_poly.entity_id
_entity_poly.type
_entity_poly.pdbx_seq_one_letter_code
_entity_poly.pdbx_strand_id
1 'polypeptide(L)'
;MNQQLIEALKSKEDKMIEIRRYLHQHPELSFHEDETAKYIAEFYKGKDVEVETNVGPRGIKVTIDSGKPGKTLAIRADFDALPITEDTGLSFASQNKGVMHACGHDAHTAYMLVLAETLAEMKDSFTGKSRCDTSTS
;
A
#
# COMPACT_ATOMS: atom_id res chain seq x y z
N MET A 1 11.52 -2.42 19.83
CA MET A 1 11.07 -2.03 18.48
C MET A 1 11.30 -3.14 17.45
N ASN A 2 12.53 -3.47 17.06
CA ASN A 2 12.75 -4.34 15.88
C ASN A 2 12.12 -5.73 15.99
N GLN A 3 12.23 -6.43 17.13
CA GLN A 3 11.66 -7.76 17.26
C GLN A 3 10.11 -7.75 17.31
N GLN A 4 9.53 -6.83 18.09
CA GLN A 4 8.07 -6.64 18.13
C GLN A 4 7.48 -6.27 16.76
N LEU A 5 8.17 -5.42 16.00
CA LEU A 5 7.75 -5.06 14.64
C LEU A 5 7.76 -6.29 13.72
N ILE A 6 8.83 -7.09 13.75
CA ILE A 6 8.94 -8.30 12.93
C ILE A 6 7.87 -9.33 13.32
N GLU A 7 7.60 -9.52 14.61
CA GLU A 7 6.54 -10.42 15.10
C GLU A 7 5.15 -9.94 14.69
N ALA A 8 4.87 -8.63 14.80
CA ALA A 8 3.60 -8.04 14.37
C ALA A 8 3.39 -8.11 12.85
N LEU A 9 4.45 -7.96 12.06
CA LEU A 9 4.37 -8.10 10.60
C LEU A 9 4.14 -9.57 10.20
N LYS A 10 4.82 -10.52 10.86
CA LYS A 10 4.61 -11.96 10.63
C LYS A 10 3.19 -12.38 10.92
N SER A 11 2.57 -11.88 12.01
CA SER A 11 1.18 -12.22 12.32
C SER A 11 0.17 -11.61 11.35
N LYS A 12 0.57 -10.65 10.51
CA LYS A 12 -0.26 -10.00 9.49
C LYS A 12 0.09 -10.44 8.06
N GLU A 13 0.91 -11.48 7.88
CA GLU A 13 1.32 -11.97 6.56
C GLU A 13 0.11 -12.37 5.68
N ASP A 14 -0.86 -13.09 6.25
CA ASP A 14 -2.07 -13.49 5.51
C ASP A 14 -2.85 -12.29 4.98
N LYS A 15 -2.89 -11.19 5.74
CA LYS A 15 -3.52 -9.94 5.32
C LYS A 15 -2.77 -9.29 4.15
N MET A 16 -1.43 -9.34 4.15
CA MET A 16 -0.64 -8.88 3.00
C MET A 16 -0.94 -9.71 1.76
N ILE A 17 -1.05 -11.04 1.90
CA ILE A 17 -1.36 -11.95 0.79
C ILE A 17 -2.77 -11.69 0.25
N GLU A 18 -3.75 -11.49 1.13
CA GLU A 18 -5.13 -11.19 0.76
C GLU A 18 -5.21 -9.88 -0.04
N ILE A 19 -4.63 -8.80 0.48
CA ILE A 19 -4.56 -7.50 -0.21
C ILE A 19 -3.86 -7.64 -1.56
N ARG A 20 -2.70 -8.30 -1.59
CA ARG A 20 -1.94 -8.52 -2.83
C ARG A 20 -2.77 -9.22 -3.88
N ARG A 21 -3.48 -10.29 -3.51
CA ARG A 21 -4.32 -11.06 -4.44
C ARG A 21 -5.53 -10.24 -4.90
N TYR A 22 -6.15 -9.49 -4.00
CA TYR A 22 -7.24 -8.58 -4.36
C TYR A 22 -6.78 -7.55 -5.40
N LEU A 23 -5.66 -6.88 -5.16
CA LEU A 23 -5.11 -5.89 -6.11
C LEU A 23 -4.72 -6.55 -7.44
N HIS A 24 -4.12 -7.75 -7.41
CA HIS A 24 -3.80 -8.50 -8.63
C HIS A 24 -5.02 -8.80 -9.50
N GLN A 25 -6.18 -9.08 -8.88
CA GLN A 25 -7.44 -9.32 -9.58
C GLN A 25 -8.06 -8.06 -10.19
N HIS A 26 -7.74 -6.88 -9.66
CA HIS A 26 -8.33 -5.60 -10.06
C HIS A 26 -7.26 -4.59 -10.53
N PRO A 27 -6.41 -4.94 -11.52
CA PRO A 27 -5.35 -4.06 -11.95
C PRO A 27 -5.91 -2.90 -12.78
N GLU A 28 -5.34 -1.71 -12.62
CA GLU A 28 -5.69 -0.51 -13.38
C GLU A 28 -4.45 0.11 -14.05
N LEU A 29 -4.62 0.61 -15.27
CA LEU A 29 -3.53 1.21 -16.04
C LEU A 29 -3.07 2.52 -15.40
N SER A 30 -1.80 2.87 -15.67
CA SER A 30 -1.25 4.18 -15.32
C SER A 30 -2.21 5.30 -15.73
N PHE A 31 -2.48 6.22 -14.81
CA PHE A 31 -3.41 7.35 -14.93
C PHE A 31 -4.91 7.00 -14.98
N HIS A 32 -5.29 5.76 -14.71
CA HIS A 32 -6.66 5.25 -14.66
C HIS A 32 -6.97 4.46 -13.37
N GLU A 33 -6.22 4.68 -12.29
CA GLU A 33 -6.22 3.88 -11.06
C GLU A 33 -7.24 4.35 -10.02
N ASP A 34 -8.47 4.63 -10.46
CA ASP A 34 -9.50 5.25 -9.62
C ASP A 34 -9.94 4.32 -8.48
N GLU A 35 -10.17 3.02 -8.76
CA GLU A 35 -10.60 2.08 -7.73
C GLU A 35 -9.45 1.62 -6.83
N THR A 36 -8.22 1.54 -7.35
CA THR A 36 -7.01 1.20 -6.58
C THR A 36 -6.68 2.32 -5.60
N ALA A 37 -6.68 3.57 -6.06
CA ALA A 37 -6.47 4.72 -5.19
C ALA A 37 -7.56 4.79 -4.09
N LYS A 38 -8.81 4.59 -4.46
CA LYS A 38 -9.92 4.52 -3.50
C LYS A 38 -9.72 3.37 -2.49
N TYR A 39 -9.36 2.17 -2.94
CA TYR A 39 -9.09 1.03 -2.06
C TYR A 39 -8.00 1.35 -1.03
N ILE A 40 -6.90 1.96 -1.45
CA ILE A 40 -5.80 2.39 -0.56
C ILE A 40 -6.32 3.41 0.47
N ALA A 41 -7.08 4.42 0.05
CA ALA A 41 -7.63 5.42 0.96
C ALA A 41 -8.61 4.81 1.97
N GLU A 42 -9.50 3.92 1.51
CA GLU A 42 -10.44 3.17 2.35
C GLU A 42 -9.73 2.27 3.35
N PHE A 43 -8.61 1.64 2.96
CA PHE A 43 -7.81 0.82 3.85
C PHE A 43 -7.41 1.59 5.10
N TYR A 44 -7.07 2.87 5.00
CA TYR A 44 -6.63 3.66 6.15
C TYR A 44 -7.76 4.24 7.02
N LYS A 45 -9.03 4.09 6.63
CA LYS A 45 -10.14 4.58 7.46
C LYS A 45 -10.15 3.91 8.83
N GLY A 46 -10.33 4.73 9.86
CA GLY A 46 -10.34 4.29 11.26
C GLY A 46 -8.97 3.96 11.84
N LYS A 47 -7.88 4.13 11.08
CA LYS A 47 -6.51 4.00 11.58
C LYS A 47 -5.98 5.35 12.05
N ASP A 48 -5.06 5.32 13.03
CA ASP A 48 -4.44 6.52 13.58
C ASP A 48 -3.33 7.07 12.65
N VAL A 49 -3.72 7.55 11.47
CA VAL A 49 -2.84 8.12 10.45
C VAL A 49 -3.49 9.34 9.78
N GLU A 50 -2.68 10.25 9.27
CA GLU A 50 -3.15 11.34 8.41
C GLU A 50 -3.08 10.91 6.95
N VAL A 51 -4.20 10.95 6.24
CA VAL A 51 -4.29 10.53 4.83
C VAL A 51 -4.59 11.73 3.95
N GLU A 52 -3.72 12.00 2.99
CA GLU A 52 -3.93 12.99 1.94
C GLU A 52 -4.10 12.26 0.60
N THR A 53 -5.25 12.44 -0.04
CA THR A 53 -5.55 11.92 -1.37
C THR A 53 -5.34 12.99 -2.44
N ASN A 54 -5.27 12.59 -3.70
CA ASN A 54 -5.09 13.47 -4.86
C ASN A 54 -3.76 14.26 -4.85
N VAL A 55 -2.71 13.67 -4.29
CA VAL A 55 -1.34 14.20 -4.37
C VAL A 55 -0.77 13.79 -5.72
N GLY A 56 -0.70 14.70 -6.69
CA GLY A 56 -0.28 14.33 -8.03
C GLY A 56 -1.32 13.42 -8.70
N PRO A 57 -2.44 14.00 -9.15
CA PRO A 57 -3.71 13.35 -9.48
C PRO A 57 -4.31 12.29 -8.55
N ARG A 58 -3.71 11.11 -8.43
CA ARG A 58 -4.25 9.95 -7.70
C ARG A 58 -3.33 9.44 -6.60
N GLY A 59 -2.19 10.09 -6.41
CA GLY A 59 -1.28 9.72 -5.33
C GLY A 59 -1.91 9.93 -3.97
N ILE A 60 -1.52 9.04 -3.05
CA ILE A 60 -1.97 9.00 -1.67
C ILE A 60 -0.74 9.07 -0.79
N LYS A 61 -0.73 10.05 0.10
CA LYS A 61 0.32 10.29 1.07
C LYS A 61 -0.23 10.03 2.45
N VAL A 62 0.37 9.09 3.15
CA VAL A 62 -0.01 8.72 4.52
C VAL A 62 1.09 9.16 5.48
N THR A 63 0.76 10.01 6.43
CA THR A 63 1.70 10.48 7.46
C THR A 63 1.39 9.80 8.80
N ILE A 64 2.41 9.12 9.33
CA ILE A 64 2.41 8.51 10.66
C ILE A 64 3.30 9.36 11.55
N ASP A 65 2.67 10.25 12.32
CA ASP A 65 3.36 11.14 13.25
C ASP A 65 3.43 10.52 14.65
N SER A 66 4.64 10.38 15.20
CA SER A 66 4.83 9.91 16.59
C SER A 66 4.43 10.94 17.63
N GLY A 67 4.19 12.19 17.23
CA GLY A 67 3.98 13.33 18.13
C GLY A 67 5.27 13.82 18.82
N LYS A 68 6.42 13.19 18.54
CA LYS A 68 7.72 13.48 19.14
C LYS A 68 8.62 14.15 18.09
N PRO A 69 9.38 15.20 18.45
CA PRO A 69 10.28 15.85 17.50
C PRO A 69 11.32 14.86 16.96
N GLY A 70 11.62 14.93 15.67
CA GLY A 70 12.55 14.00 15.03
C GLY A 70 12.58 14.13 13.51
N LYS A 71 13.29 13.19 12.87
CA LYS A 71 13.45 13.15 11.40
C LYS A 71 12.15 12.71 10.73
N THR A 72 12.00 13.05 9.45
CA THR A 72 10.96 12.49 8.59
C THR A 72 11.60 11.53 7.60
N LEU A 73 11.06 10.32 7.49
CA LEU A 73 11.47 9.32 6.48
C LEU A 73 10.30 9.03 5.55
N ALA A 74 10.52 9.18 4.25
CA ALA A 74 9.55 8.80 3.22
C ALA A 74 9.86 7.38 2.70
N ILE A 75 8.82 6.58 2.50
CA ILE A 75 8.85 5.24 1.94
C ILE A 75 7.81 5.19 0.82
N ARG A 76 8.17 4.65 -0.34
CA ARG A 76 7.34 4.71 -1.55
C ARG A 76 6.93 3.32 -2.02
N ALA A 77 5.69 3.19 -2.51
CA ALA A 77 5.19 2.01 -3.20
C ALA A 77 4.29 2.40 -4.38
N ASP A 78 4.59 1.84 -5.53
CA ASP A 78 3.90 2.08 -6.79
C ASP A 78 2.65 1.18 -6.86
N PHE A 79 1.57 1.62 -7.52
CA PHE A 79 0.32 0.85 -7.58
C PHE A 79 -0.27 0.64 -8.98
N ASP A 80 0.34 1.15 -10.05
CA ASP A 80 -0.20 1.03 -11.40
C ASP A 80 0.11 -0.33 -12.06
N ALA A 81 -0.72 -0.74 -13.01
CA ALA A 81 -0.57 -1.97 -13.77
C ALA A 81 -0.18 -1.70 -15.23
N LEU A 82 0.01 -2.78 -16.01
CA LEU A 82 0.45 -2.73 -17.40
C LEU A 82 -0.61 -3.26 -18.37
N PRO A 83 -0.62 -2.79 -19.64
CA PRO A 83 -1.54 -3.26 -20.69
C PRO A 83 -1.09 -4.62 -21.27
N ILE A 84 -1.11 -5.65 -20.42
CA ILE A 84 -0.68 -7.02 -20.72
C ILE A 84 -1.84 -7.96 -20.40
N THR A 85 -2.12 -8.90 -21.31
CA THR A 85 -3.06 -9.99 -21.01
C THR A 85 -2.37 -11.01 -20.13
N GLU A 86 -2.93 -11.27 -18.95
CA GLU A 86 -2.40 -12.27 -18.03
C GLU A 86 -2.64 -13.70 -18.55
N ASP A 87 -1.60 -14.54 -18.46
CA ASP A 87 -1.63 -15.96 -18.86
C ASP A 87 -0.96 -16.85 -17.79
N THR A 88 -1.20 -16.55 -16.51
CA THR A 88 -0.57 -17.24 -15.39
C THR A 88 -1.33 -18.51 -14.95
N GLY A 89 -2.63 -18.58 -15.24
CA GLY A 89 -3.52 -19.63 -14.74
C GLY A 89 -3.81 -19.57 -13.24
N LEU A 90 -3.44 -18.47 -12.54
CA LEU A 90 -3.64 -18.32 -11.11
C LEU A 90 -5.11 -18.13 -10.76
N SER A 91 -5.54 -18.63 -9.59
CA SER A 91 -6.93 -18.47 -9.10
C SER A 91 -7.31 -17.02 -8.80
N PHE A 92 -6.30 -16.14 -8.71
CA PHE A 92 -6.44 -14.70 -8.49
C PHE A 92 -5.91 -13.89 -9.69
N ALA A 93 -5.88 -14.49 -10.88
CA ALA A 93 -5.55 -13.76 -12.10
C ALA A 93 -6.49 -12.56 -12.31
N SER A 94 -5.98 -11.57 -13.03
CA SER A 94 -6.67 -10.34 -13.40
C SER A 94 -8.05 -10.62 -13.97
N GLN A 95 -9.04 -9.91 -13.42
CA GLN A 95 -10.40 -9.88 -13.96
C GLN A 95 -10.56 -8.78 -15.02
N ASN A 96 -9.61 -7.84 -15.09
CA ASN A 96 -9.58 -6.77 -16.07
C ASN A 96 -8.83 -7.21 -17.33
N LYS A 97 -9.57 -7.66 -18.35
CA LYS A 97 -8.99 -8.24 -19.58
C LYS A 97 -8.01 -7.26 -20.24
N GLY A 98 -6.80 -7.74 -20.50
CA GLY A 98 -5.74 -6.95 -21.13
C GLY A 98 -4.97 -6.04 -20.18
N VAL A 99 -5.23 -6.11 -18.86
CA VAL A 99 -4.50 -5.37 -17.84
C VAL A 99 -3.96 -6.37 -16.79
N MET A 100 -2.71 -6.21 -16.37
CA MET A 100 -2.04 -7.11 -15.42
C MET A 100 -1.03 -6.37 -14.56
N HIS A 101 -0.98 -6.68 -13.26
CA HIS A 101 0.16 -6.34 -12.41
C HIS A 101 1.37 -7.24 -12.71
N ALA A 102 2.02 -7.00 -13.86
CA ALA A 102 3.18 -7.79 -14.29
C ALA A 102 4.52 -7.34 -13.67
N CYS A 103 4.56 -6.19 -12.97
CA CYS A 103 5.75 -5.66 -12.29
C CYS A 103 5.71 -5.79 -10.76
N GLY A 104 4.65 -6.38 -10.19
CA GLY A 104 4.53 -6.58 -8.74
C GLY A 104 4.08 -5.36 -7.93
N HIS A 105 3.49 -4.34 -8.57
CA HIS A 105 3.01 -3.13 -7.87
C HIS A 105 1.85 -3.42 -6.90
N ASP A 106 1.08 -4.49 -7.16
CA ASP A 106 0.15 -5.10 -6.21
C ASP A 106 0.85 -5.57 -4.92
N ALA A 107 2.02 -6.20 -5.05
CA ALA A 107 2.80 -6.65 -3.90
C ALA A 107 3.44 -5.47 -3.16
N HIS A 108 3.96 -4.47 -3.89
CA HIS A 108 4.51 -3.24 -3.30
C HIS A 108 3.47 -2.53 -2.43
N THR A 109 2.29 -2.34 -2.98
CA THR A 109 1.16 -1.72 -2.27
C THR A 109 0.75 -2.56 -1.07
N ALA A 110 0.60 -3.88 -1.23
CA ALA A 110 0.12 -4.75 -0.16
C ALA A 110 1.02 -4.75 1.09
N TYR A 111 2.33 -4.90 0.93
CA TYR A 111 3.23 -4.86 2.09
C TYR A 111 3.26 -3.46 2.72
N MET A 112 3.20 -2.40 1.90
CA MET A 112 3.28 -1.02 2.39
C MET A 112 2.08 -0.66 3.25
N LEU A 113 0.87 -1.07 2.83
CA LEU A 113 -0.37 -0.85 3.59
C LEU A 113 -0.28 -1.46 5.00
N VAL A 114 0.17 -2.71 5.09
CA VAL A 114 0.28 -3.42 6.38
C VAL A 114 1.44 -2.89 7.22
N LEU A 115 2.55 -2.49 6.61
CA LEU A 115 3.64 -1.83 7.31
C LEU A 115 3.19 -0.51 7.93
N ALA A 116 2.48 0.32 7.16
CA ALA A 116 1.97 1.61 7.63
C ALA A 116 0.95 1.45 8.77
N GLU A 117 0.02 0.49 8.67
CA GLU A 117 -0.87 0.14 9.78
C GLU A 117 -0.08 -0.24 11.03
N THR A 118 0.93 -1.10 10.89
CA THR A 118 1.73 -1.59 12.02
C THR A 118 2.59 -0.47 12.64
N LEU A 119 3.12 0.44 11.84
CA LEU A 119 3.84 1.62 12.34
C LEU A 119 2.90 2.57 13.09
N ALA A 120 1.67 2.74 12.64
CA ALA A 120 0.66 3.55 13.34
C ALA A 120 0.33 2.98 14.73
N GLU A 121 0.27 1.67 14.88
CA GLU A 121 0.10 0.98 16.17
C GLU A 121 1.34 1.12 17.09
N MET A 122 2.48 1.51 16.54
CA MET A 122 3.77 1.57 17.24
C MET A 122 4.37 2.98 17.31
N LYS A 123 3.54 4.03 17.20
CA LYS A 123 3.97 5.45 17.28
C LYS A 123 4.86 5.75 18.48
N ASP A 124 4.66 5.06 19.60
CA ASP A 124 5.48 5.26 20.80
C ASP A 124 6.92 4.76 20.69
N SER A 125 7.18 3.86 19.74
CA SER A 125 8.47 3.19 19.58
C SER A 125 9.47 3.98 18.73
N PHE A 126 9.06 5.08 18.09
CA PHE A 126 9.96 5.92 17.27
C PHE A 126 9.73 7.42 17.52
N THR A 127 10.59 8.26 16.94
CA THR A 127 10.47 9.72 16.97
C THR A 127 10.43 10.29 15.56
N GLY A 128 9.82 11.48 15.42
CA GLY A 128 9.60 12.09 14.12
C GLY A 128 8.43 11.46 13.37
N LYS A 129 8.53 11.38 12.05
CA LYS A 129 7.43 10.99 11.16
C LYS A 129 7.87 9.93 10.16
N SER A 130 7.00 8.96 9.90
CA SER A 130 7.09 8.10 8.73
C SER A 130 6.04 8.57 7.72
N ARG A 131 6.44 8.73 6.46
CA ARG A 131 5.54 9.08 5.35
C ARG A 131 5.54 7.93 4.34
N CYS A 132 4.37 7.40 4.06
CA CYS A 132 4.16 6.38 3.05
C CYS A 132 3.50 7.03 1.83
N ASP A 133 4.24 7.09 0.71
CA ASP A 133 3.78 7.66 -0.55
C ASP A 133 3.40 6.51 -1.50
N THR A 134 2.14 6.49 -1.92
CA THR A 134 1.62 5.53 -2.90
C THR A 134 1.13 6.28 -4.14
N SER A 135 1.67 5.97 -5.32
CA SER A 135 1.37 6.70 -6.55
C SER A 135 1.54 5.82 -7.79
N THR A 136 1.02 6.29 -8.91
CA THR A 136 1.46 5.86 -10.24
C THR A 136 2.98 5.99 -10.38
N SER A 137 3.58 5.13 -11.20
CA SER A 137 5.01 5.13 -11.53
C SER A 137 5.49 6.43 -12.17
#